data_AF-A0A5C8JXH1-F1
#
_entry.id   AF-A0A5C8JXH1-F1
#
_cell.length_a   1.000
_cell.length_b   1.000
_cell.length_c   1.000
_cell.angle_alpha   90.00
_cell.angle_beta   90.00
_cell.angle_gamma   90.00
#
_symmetry.space_group_name_H-M   'P 1'
#
loop_
_entity.id
_entity.type
_entity.pdbx_description
1 polymer ?
#
loop_
_entity_poly.entity_id
_entity_poly.type
_entity_poly.pdbx_seq_one_letter_code
_entity_poly.pdbx_strand_id
1 'polypeptide(L)'
;MVQARTGVGDVVRPEGEPAAPSLMTLLDVLGGLLGTEAVLAGLLLREREGRGARVDSSLLGAAELLTEPALSRAARGAPYRRPPGYRQPLRTADGWVAAEEATTAYRDKVRDLDSVEAVSLLRWKGLSATSVTTGLDALPADPRFAAALTRDEHGALMVPAPWRFA
;
A
#
# COMPACT_ATOMS: atom_id res chain seq x y z
N MET A 1 -14.66 2.54 -15.84
CA MET A 1 -13.92 2.52 -14.56
C MET A 1 -12.54 3.11 -14.76
N VAL A 2 -12.10 4.05 -13.90
CA VAL A 2 -10.81 4.77 -14.05
C VAL A 2 -9.61 3.82 -13.96
N GLN A 3 -9.59 2.89 -13.00
CA GLN A 3 -8.51 1.89 -12.87
C GLN A 3 -8.26 1.09 -14.16
N ALA A 4 -9.33 0.69 -14.84
CA ALA A 4 -9.25 -0.10 -16.07
C ALA A 4 -8.74 0.70 -17.28
N ARG A 5 -8.90 2.03 -17.28
CA ARG A 5 -8.50 2.91 -18.39
C ARG A 5 -7.12 3.55 -18.23
N THR A 6 -6.52 3.43 -17.05
CA THR A 6 -5.29 4.16 -16.67
C THR A 6 -4.08 3.24 -16.48
N GLY A 7 -4.19 1.94 -16.80
CA GLY A 7 -3.09 0.98 -16.62
C GLY A 7 -2.79 0.63 -15.15
N VAL A 8 -3.60 1.11 -14.19
CA VAL A 8 -3.42 0.79 -12.77
C VAL A 8 -3.49 -0.71 -12.51
N GLY A 9 -4.37 -1.43 -13.21
CA GLY A 9 -4.47 -2.88 -13.10
C GLY A 9 -3.20 -3.63 -13.52
N ASP A 10 -2.43 -3.07 -14.46
CA ASP A 10 -1.14 -3.60 -14.89
C ASP A 10 -0.01 -3.31 -13.89
N VAL A 11 -0.08 -2.17 -13.20
CA VAL A 11 0.97 -1.72 -12.27
C VAL A 11 0.82 -2.33 -10.88
N VAL A 12 -0.41 -2.55 -10.41
CA VAL A 12 -0.67 -3.11 -9.08
C VAL A 12 -0.32 -4.60 -9.01
N ARG A 13 -0.52 -5.32 -10.12
CA ARG A 13 -0.19 -6.75 -10.23
C ARG A 13 1.29 -6.96 -10.55
N PRO A 14 1.92 -7.98 -9.95
CA PRO A 14 3.31 -8.26 -10.25
C PRO A 14 3.51 -8.82 -11.65
N GLU A 15 4.76 -8.87 -12.07
CA GLU A 15 5.17 -9.61 -13.27
C GLU A 15 4.70 -11.07 -13.22
N GLY A 16 4.26 -11.59 -14.37
CA GLY A 16 3.75 -12.96 -14.51
C GLY A 16 2.26 -13.13 -14.15
N GLU A 17 1.61 -12.15 -13.54
CA GLU A 17 0.17 -12.18 -13.25
C GLU A 17 -0.66 -11.39 -14.28
N PRO A 18 -1.90 -11.82 -14.58
CA PRO A 18 -2.79 -11.03 -15.42
C PRO A 18 -3.12 -9.69 -14.77
N ALA A 19 -3.31 -8.66 -15.58
CA ALA A 19 -3.76 -7.35 -15.09
C ALA A 19 -5.14 -7.50 -14.44
N ALA A 20 -5.33 -6.91 -13.27
CA ALA A 20 -6.61 -6.94 -12.58
C ALA A 20 -6.78 -5.69 -11.70
N PRO A 21 -8.01 -5.17 -11.57
CA PRO A 21 -8.26 -4.03 -10.70
C PRO A 21 -7.91 -4.37 -9.25
N SER A 22 -7.61 -3.33 -8.47
CA SER A 22 -7.49 -3.50 -7.03
C SER A 22 -8.88 -3.70 -6.44
N LEU A 23 -9.00 -4.62 -5.47
CA LEU A 23 -10.22 -4.78 -4.69
C LEU A 23 -10.38 -3.67 -3.64
N MET A 24 -9.34 -2.86 -3.44
CA MET A 24 -9.39 -1.67 -2.60
C MET A 24 -9.67 -0.42 -3.45
N THR A 25 -10.34 0.55 -2.85
CA THR A 25 -10.66 1.89 -3.40
C THR A 25 -9.41 2.79 -3.47
N LEU A 26 -8.30 2.28 -4.02
CA LEU A 26 -6.99 2.93 -4.01
C LEU A 26 -7.03 4.34 -4.61
N LEU A 27 -7.71 4.48 -5.75
CA LEU A 27 -7.81 5.77 -6.44
C LEU A 27 -8.75 6.73 -5.71
N ASP A 28 -9.79 6.22 -5.04
CA ASP A 28 -10.72 7.07 -4.31
C ASP A 28 -10.05 7.62 -3.04
N VAL A 29 -9.31 6.77 -2.32
CA VAL A 29 -8.53 7.19 -1.15
C VAL A 29 -7.43 8.16 -1.57
N LEU A 30 -6.60 7.81 -2.56
CA LEU A 30 -5.54 8.70 -3.04
C LEU A 30 -6.10 10.01 -3.61
N GLY A 31 -7.21 9.95 -4.35
CA GLY A 31 -7.91 11.12 -4.87
C GLY A 31 -8.42 12.04 -3.76
N GLY A 32 -8.94 11.48 -2.66
CA GLY A 32 -9.31 12.25 -1.47
C GLY A 32 -8.10 12.92 -0.81
N LEU A 33 -6.97 12.22 -0.70
CA LEU A 33 -5.72 12.79 -0.17
C LEU A 33 -5.22 13.95 -1.03
N LEU A 34 -5.17 13.77 -2.35
CA LEU A 34 -4.76 14.83 -3.30
C LEU A 34 -5.75 16.00 -3.31
N GLY A 35 -7.05 15.75 -3.22
CA GLY A 35 -8.05 16.80 -3.08
C GLY A 35 -7.86 17.61 -1.79
N THR A 36 -7.54 16.93 -0.68
CA THR A 36 -7.23 17.60 0.60
C THR A 36 -5.98 18.47 0.48
N GLU A 37 -4.91 17.95 -0.13
CA GLU A 37 -3.69 18.70 -0.39
C GLU A 37 -3.95 19.94 -1.27
N ALA A 38 -4.74 19.79 -2.33
CA ALA A 38 -5.12 20.91 -3.20
C ALA A 38 -5.90 21.99 -2.44
N VAL A 39 -6.84 21.60 -1.57
CA VAL A 39 -7.57 22.55 -0.71
C VAL A 39 -6.62 23.28 0.23
N LEU A 40 -5.70 22.58 0.90
CA LEU A 40 -4.72 23.20 1.80
C LEU A 40 -3.80 24.18 1.04
N ALA A 41 -3.35 23.81 -0.16
CA ALA A 41 -2.57 24.71 -1.01
C ALA A 41 -3.36 25.95 -1.44
N GLY A 42 -4.64 25.79 -1.79
CA GLY A 42 -5.54 26.89 -2.11
C GLY A 42 -5.80 27.83 -0.93
N LEU A 43 -5.94 27.28 0.29
CA LEU A 43 -6.05 28.05 1.52
C LEU A 43 -4.76 28.83 1.80
N LEU A 44 -3.59 28.20 1.68
CA LEU A 44 -2.31 28.87 1.84
C LEU A 44 -2.13 30.02 0.83
N LEU A 45 -2.51 29.80 -0.42
CA LEU A 45 -2.47 30.83 -1.45
C LEU A 45 -3.42 31.99 -1.11
N ARG A 46 -4.64 31.68 -0.64
CA ARG A 46 -5.60 32.69 -0.20
C ARG A 46 -5.07 33.54 0.95
N GLU A 47 -4.45 32.92 1.96
CA GLU A 47 -3.84 33.66 3.08
C GLU A 47 -2.71 34.59 2.61
N ARG A 48 -1.93 34.17 1.61
CA ARG A 48 -0.81 34.97 1.08
C ARG A 48 -1.25 36.11 0.18
N GLU A 49 -2.30 35.90 -0.61
CA GLU A 49 -2.70 36.84 -1.67
C GLU A 49 -3.98 37.61 -1.38
N GLY A 50 -4.74 37.22 -0.36
CA GLY A 50 -6.02 37.83 0.02
C GLY A 50 -7.18 37.50 -0.93
N ARG A 51 -7.03 36.53 -1.84
CA ARG A 51 -8.05 36.17 -2.85
C ARG A 51 -8.32 34.67 -2.85
N GLY A 52 -9.58 34.30 -2.99
CA GLY A 52 -9.98 32.90 -3.09
C GLY A 52 -9.40 32.22 -4.32
N ALA A 53 -9.19 30.90 -4.24
CA ALA A 53 -8.70 30.08 -5.33
C ALA A 53 -9.70 28.97 -5.66
N ARG A 54 -9.85 28.67 -6.95
CA ARG A 54 -10.46 27.42 -7.41
C ARG A 54 -9.36 26.37 -7.51
N VAL A 55 -9.61 25.20 -6.94
CA VAL A 55 -8.72 24.04 -7.05
C VAL A 55 -9.51 22.88 -7.63
N ASP A 56 -8.87 22.10 -8.50
CA ASP A 56 -9.47 20.94 -9.14
C ASP A 56 -8.61 19.70 -8.83
N SER A 57 -9.27 18.55 -8.60
CA SER A 57 -8.64 17.25 -8.41
C SER A 57 -9.43 16.19 -9.17
N SER A 58 -8.81 15.06 -9.50
CA SER A 58 -9.47 13.97 -10.20
C SER A 58 -8.88 12.61 -9.88
N LEU A 59 -9.70 11.56 -10.02
CA LEU A 59 -9.24 10.17 -9.94
C LEU A 59 -8.23 9.83 -11.06
N LEU A 60 -8.27 10.57 -12.18
CA LEU A 60 -7.28 10.43 -13.26
C LEU A 60 -5.91 10.91 -12.79
N GLY A 61 -5.83 12.10 -12.18
CA GLY A 61 -4.57 12.60 -11.60
C GLY A 61 -4.03 11.69 -10.49
N ALA A 62 -4.92 11.11 -9.67
CA ALA A 62 -4.52 10.08 -8.71
C ALA A 62 -3.93 8.83 -9.38
N ALA A 63 -4.51 8.39 -10.51
CA ALA A 63 -3.98 7.25 -11.26
C ALA A 63 -2.63 7.57 -11.92
N GLU A 64 -2.46 8.77 -12.46
CA GLU A 64 -1.18 9.23 -13.02
C GLU A 64 -0.08 9.21 -11.95
N LEU A 65 -0.34 9.79 -10.77
CA LEU A 65 0.60 9.77 -9.65
C LEU A 65 0.95 8.33 -9.22
N LEU A 66 -0.06 7.46 -9.10
CA LEU A 66 0.13 6.08 -8.70
C LEU A 66 0.95 5.26 -9.72
N THR A 67 0.85 5.59 -11.01
CA THR A 67 1.51 4.85 -12.10
C THR A 67 2.84 5.47 -12.52
N GLU A 68 3.15 6.70 -12.12
CA GLU A 68 4.38 7.42 -12.47
C GLU A 68 5.65 6.57 -12.31
N PRO A 69 5.89 5.85 -11.19
CA PRO A 69 7.14 5.10 -11.04
C PRO A 69 7.29 3.97 -12.07
N ALA A 70 6.18 3.39 -12.52
CA ALA A 70 6.17 2.35 -13.55
C ALA A 70 6.38 2.95 -14.94
N LEU A 71 5.73 4.08 -15.24
CA LEU A 71 5.90 4.81 -16.49
C LEU A 71 7.34 5.33 -16.65
N SER A 72 7.92 5.88 -15.59
CA SER A 72 9.32 6.33 -15.54
C SER A 72 10.31 5.20 -15.79
N ARG A 73 10.02 3.96 -15.35
CA ARG A 73 10.83 2.78 -15.71
C ARG A 73 10.69 2.44 -17.18
N ALA A 74 9.47 2.42 -17.70
CA ALA A 74 9.19 2.13 -19.11
C ALA A 74 9.92 3.11 -20.04
N ALA A 75 9.91 4.41 -19.70
CA ALA A 75 10.60 5.46 -20.47
C ALA A 75 12.11 5.25 -20.54
N ARG A 76 12.70 4.58 -19.54
CA ARG A 76 14.12 4.19 -19.51
C ARG A 76 14.39 2.83 -20.16
N GLY A 77 13.40 2.22 -20.82
CA GLY A 77 13.50 0.88 -21.42
C GLY A 77 13.54 -0.27 -20.42
N ALA A 78 13.31 -0.01 -19.13
CA ALA A 78 13.21 -1.05 -18.13
C ALA A 78 11.80 -1.66 -18.12
N PRO A 79 11.63 -2.92 -17.67
CA PRO A 79 10.30 -3.47 -17.42
C PRO A 79 9.52 -2.51 -16.53
N TYR A 80 8.23 -2.29 -16.78
CA TYR A 80 7.43 -1.36 -15.96
C TYR A 80 6.81 -2.07 -14.74
N ARG A 81 6.45 -3.36 -14.89
CA ARG A 81 5.97 -4.19 -13.80
C ARG A 81 7.09 -4.53 -12.83
N ARG A 82 6.77 -4.62 -11.55
CA ARG A 82 7.71 -5.08 -10.52
C ARG A 82 7.58 -6.60 -10.41
N PRO A 83 8.67 -7.30 -10.09
CA PRO A 83 8.55 -8.69 -9.71
C PRO A 83 7.68 -8.86 -8.45
N PRO A 84 7.28 -10.10 -8.11
CA PRO A 84 6.29 -10.35 -7.07
C PRO A 84 6.65 -9.79 -5.69
N GLY A 85 7.87 -10.06 -5.20
CA GLY A 85 8.26 -9.64 -3.85
C GLY A 85 7.21 -10.03 -2.80
N TYR A 86 6.84 -9.07 -1.95
CA TYR A 86 5.82 -9.24 -0.91
C TYR A 86 4.42 -9.58 -1.44
N ARG A 87 4.16 -9.42 -2.75
CA ARG A 87 2.88 -9.78 -3.38
C ARG A 87 2.70 -11.30 -3.53
N GLN A 88 3.75 -12.08 -3.31
CA GLN A 88 3.67 -13.54 -3.20
C GLN A 88 4.20 -13.99 -1.83
N PRO A 89 3.36 -13.93 -0.78
CA PRO A 89 3.74 -14.38 0.55
C PRO A 89 4.22 -15.83 0.56
N LEU A 90 5.19 -16.12 1.43
CA LEU A 90 5.68 -17.47 1.68
C LEU A 90 4.77 -18.17 2.68
N ARG A 91 4.41 -19.42 2.41
CA ARG A 91 3.60 -20.24 3.31
C ARG A 91 4.46 -20.76 4.45
N THR A 92 3.94 -20.70 5.67
CA THR A 92 4.52 -21.28 6.90
C THR A 92 3.60 -22.38 7.44
N ALA A 93 3.99 -23.02 8.54
CA ALA A 93 3.22 -24.11 9.16
C ALA A 93 1.83 -23.64 9.65
N ASP A 94 1.74 -22.37 10.07
CA ASP A 94 0.59 -21.76 10.73
C ASP A 94 -0.03 -20.59 9.94
N GLY A 95 0.56 -20.20 8.81
CA GLY A 95 0.13 -18.99 8.11
C GLY A 95 1.00 -18.60 6.93
N TRP A 96 1.32 -17.30 6.87
CA TRP A 96 2.04 -16.71 5.76
C TRP A 96 2.97 -15.59 6.24
N VAL A 97 4.08 -15.41 5.53
CA VAL A 97 5.02 -14.31 5.72
C VAL A 97 5.19 -13.55 4.42
N ALA A 98 4.95 -12.24 4.46
CA ALA A 98 5.29 -11.32 3.39
C ALA A 98 6.74 -10.87 3.59
N ALA A 99 7.56 -10.97 2.55
CA ALA A 99 8.96 -10.63 2.61
C ALA A 99 9.46 -10.08 1.27
N GLU A 100 10.64 -9.47 1.29
CA GLU A 100 11.29 -8.95 0.08
C GLU A 100 11.59 -10.07 -0.95
N GLU A 101 11.80 -9.67 -2.20
CA GLU A 101 11.87 -10.57 -3.35
C GLU A 101 12.97 -11.64 -3.29
N ALA A 102 14.08 -11.37 -2.60
CA ALA A 102 15.18 -12.32 -2.43
C ALA A 102 14.81 -13.56 -1.57
N THR A 103 13.55 -13.66 -1.12
CA THR A 103 13.10 -14.68 -0.16
C THR A 103 12.59 -15.97 -0.82
N THR A 104 12.49 -16.06 -2.16
CA THR A 104 12.06 -17.28 -2.86
C THR A 104 12.96 -18.49 -2.55
N ALA A 105 14.27 -18.27 -2.35
CA ALA A 105 15.23 -19.30 -1.92
C ALA A 105 14.97 -19.87 -0.52
N TYR A 106 14.10 -19.23 0.26
CA TYR A 106 13.72 -19.65 1.62
C TYR A 106 12.34 -20.31 1.66
N ARG A 107 11.62 -20.40 0.53
CA ARG A 107 10.25 -20.94 0.45
C ARG A 107 10.12 -22.30 1.15
N ASP A 108 11.02 -23.22 0.88
CA ASP A 108 10.96 -24.55 1.48
C ASP A 108 11.49 -24.57 2.90
N LYS A 109 12.41 -23.64 3.26
CA LYS A 109 12.98 -23.54 4.61
C LYS A 109 11.99 -22.99 5.63
N VAL A 110 11.07 -22.12 5.21
CA VAL A 110 10.06 -21.51 6.11
C VAL A 110 8.77 -22.31 6.19
N ARG A 111 8.59 -23.32 5.32
CA ARG A 111 7.33 -24.07 5.19
C ARG A 111 6.93 -24.79 6.48
N ASP A 112 7.92 -25.34 7.18
CA ASP A 112 7.71 -26.14 8.39
C ASP A 112 7.93 -25.33 9.67
N LEU A 113 8.30 -24.05 9.55
CA LEU A 113 8.43 -23.13 10.68
C LEU A 113 7.09 -22.45 10.94
N ASP A 114 6.85 -22.04 12.19
CA ASP A 114 5.77 -21.10 12.46
C ASP A 114 6.09 -19.69 11.88
N SER A 115 5.09 -18.82 11.81
CA SER A 115 5.23 -17.50 11.19
C SER A 115 6.23 -16.61 11.93
N VAL A 116 6.37 -16.78 13.25
CA VAL A 116 7.26 -15.98 14.10
C VAL A 116 8.72 -16.42 13.89
N GLU A 117 8.96 -17.73 13.87
CA GLU A 117 10.24 -18.35 13.57
C GLU A 117 10.70 -18.00 12.16
N ALA A 118 9.79 -18.09 11.18
CA ALA A 118 10.08 -17.73 9.79
C ALA A 118 10.48 -16.25 9.65
N VAL A 119 9.76 -15.33 10.29
CA VAL A 119 10.12 -13.89 10.31
C VAL A 119 11.49 -13.70 10.96
N SER A 120 11.77 -14.38 12.06
CA SER A 120 13.05 -14.29 12.78
C SER A 120 14.21 -14.76 11.92
N LEU A 121 14.05 -15.91 11.24
CA LEU A 121 15.03 -16.44 10.30
C LEU A 121 15.33 -15.46 9.17
N LEU A 122 14.30 -14.92 8.52
CA LEU A 122 14.48 -14.00 7.40
C LEU A 122 15.15 -12.69 7.82
N ARG A 123 14.76 -12.12 8.97
CA ARG A 123 15.39 -10.93 9.53
C ARG A 123 16.85 -11.17 9.93
N TRP A 124 17.16 -12.34 10.50
CA TRP A 124 18.54 -12.72 10.78
C TRP A 124 19.41 -12.82 9.51
N LYS A 125 18.79 -13.12 8.37
CA LYS A 125 19.42 -13.08 7.04
C LYS A 125 19.45 -11.69 6.40
N GLY A 126 19.05 -10.64 7.12
CA GLY A 126 19.04 -9.26 6.64
C GLY A 126 17.88 -8.91 5.71
N LEU A 127 16.83 -9.74 5.66
CA LEU A 127 15.67 -9.54 4.79
C LEU A 127 14.52 -8.91 5.57
N SER A 128 13.85 -7.92 4.98
CA SER A 128 12.60 -7.40 5.55
C SER A 128 11.49 -8.44 5.41
N ALA A 129 10.86 -8.78 6.54
CA ALA A 129 9.76 -9.74 6.61
C ALA A 129 8.75 -9.37 7.71
N THR A 130 7.49 -9.70 7.46
CA THR A 130 6.38 -9.59 8.41
C THR A 130 5.39 -10.74 8.21
N SER A 131 4.80 -11.23 9.29
CA SER A 131 3.69 -12.19 9.20
C SER A 131 2.48 -11.53 8.54
N VAL A 132 1.70 -12.27 7.76
CA VAL A 132 0.47 -11.77 7.12
C VAL A 132 -0.71 -11.99 8.06
N THR A 133 -1.46 -10.93 8.36
CA THR A 133 -2.74 -11.06 9.06
C THR A 133 -3.83 -11.40 8.06
N THR A 134 -4.39 -12.61 8.17
CA THR A 134 -5.50 -13.07 7.32
C THR A 134 -6.87 -12.93 8.01
N GLY A 135 -6.91 -13.04 9.34
CA GLY A 135 -8.10 -12.77 10.16
C GLY A 135 -8.27 -11.27 10.40
N LEU A 136 -9.10 -10.61 9.58
CA LEU A 136 -9.35 -9.16 9.72
C LEU A 136 -10.05 -8.81 11.04
N ASP A 137 -10.79 -9.75 11.62
CA ASP A 137 -11.42 -9.68 12.94
C ASP A 137 -10.40 -9.63 14.08
N ALA A 138 -9.21 -10.20 13.89
CA ALA A 138 -8.12 -10.20 14.86
C ALA A 138 -7.25 -8.92 14.81
N LEU A 139 -7.35 -8.12 13.74
CA LEU A 139 -6.56 -6.89 13.57
C LEU A 139 -6.59 -5.93 14.78
N PRO A 140 -7.72 -5.70 15.47
CA PRO A 140 -7.77 -4.80 16.63
C PRO A 140 -6.94 -5.27 17.82
N ALA A 141 -6.72 -6.59 17.94
CA ALA A 141 -5.92 -7.18 19.00
C ALA A 141 -4.46 -7.40 18.60
N ASP A 142 -4.12 -7.19 17.32
CA ASP A 142 -2.78 -7.38 16.82
C ASP A 142 -1.89 -6.18 17.21
N PRO A 143 -0.84 -6.38 18.03
CA PRO A 143 -0.02 -5.29 18.53
C PRO A 143 0.72 -4.53 17.42
N ARG A 144 0.89 -5.12 16.23
CA ARG A 144 1.50 -4.46 15.07
C ARG A 144 0.63 -3.33 14.52
N PHE A 145 -0.67 -3.37 14.77
CA PHE A 145 -1.64 -2.38 14.30
C PHE A 145 -2.12 -1.42 15.40
N ALA A 146 -1.59 -1.54 16.63
CA ALA A 146 -2.00 -0.72 17.77
C ALA A 146 -1.87 0.80 17.54
N ALA A 147 -0.94 1.23 16.68
CA ALA A 147 -0.76 2.64 16.33
C ALA A 147 -1.59 3.08 15.10
N ALA A 148 -2.16 2.13 14.36
CA ALA A 148 -2.85 2.33 13.08
C ALA A 148 -4.38 2.17 13.20
N LEU A 149 -4.87 1.57 14.28
CA LEU A 149 -6.28 1.39 14.56
C LEU A 149 -6.64 2.09 15.87
N THR A 150 -7.77 2.77 15.86
CA THR A 150 -8.38 3.37 17.05
C THR A 150 -9.84 3.00 17.13
N ARG A 151 -10.53 3.47 18.17
CA ARG A 151 -11.98 3.47 18.27
C ARG A 151 -12.53 4.89 18.28
N ASP A 152 -13.70 5.09 17.69
CA ASP A 152 -14.44 6.34 17.78
C ASP A 152 -15.20 6.45 19.12
N GLU A 153 -15.96 7.53 19.30
CA GLU A 153 -16.75 7.79 20.50
C GLU A 153 -17.84 6.74 20.78
N HIS A 154 -18.20 5.93 19.77
CA HIS A 154 -19.17 4.85 19.87
C HIS A 154 -18.51 3.47 20.00
N GLY A 155 -17.16 3.42 20.07
CA GLY A 155 -16.40 2.19 20.18
C GLY A 155 -16.20 1.46 18.85
N ALA A 156 -16.60 2.03 17.70
CA ALA A 156 -16.39 1.43 16.40
C ALA A 156 -14.93 1.57 15.95
N LEU A 157 -14.40 0.56 15.25
CA LEU A 157 -13.02 0.57 14.76
C LEU A 157 -12.84 1.60 13.65
N MET A 158 -11.78 2.39 13.76
CA MET A 158 -11.43 3.44 12.81
C MET A 158 -9.94 3.41 12.49
N VAL A 159 -9.59 3.73 11.25
CA VAL A 159 -8.22 4.09 10.84
C VAL A 159 -8.11 5.62 10.95
N PRO A 160 -7.32 6.18 11.89
CA PRO A 160 -7.18 7.62 12.01
C PRO A 160 -6.48 8.20 10.78
N ALA A 161 -6.60 9.51 10.59
CA ALA A 161 -5.82 10.21 9.58
C ALA A 161 -4.31 9.94 9.81
N PRO A 162 -3.52 9.75 8.73
CA PRO A 162 -2.13 9.32 8.85
C PRO A 162 -1.17 10.40 9.38
N TRP A 163 -1.65 11.62 9.60
CA TRP A 163 -0.84 12.75 10.07
C TRP A 163 -0.96 12.95 11.57
N ARG A 164 0.16 13.29 12.21
CA ARG A 164 0.23 13.73 13.61
C ARG A 164 1.00 15.04 13.65
N PHE A 165 0.48 16.01 14.38
CA PHE A 165 1.13 17.31 14.62
C PHE A 165 1.56 17.36 16.09
N ALA A 166 2.73 17.95 16.34
CA ALA A 166 3.32 18.08 17.67
C ALA A 166 2.84 19.36 18.37
#